data_AF-A0A1L9UVF2-F1
#
_entry.id   AF-A0A1L9UVF2-F1
#
_cell.length_a   1.000
_cell.length_b   1.000
_cell.length_c   1.000
_cell.angle_alpha   90.00
_cell.angle_beta   90.00
_cell.angle_gamma   90.00
#
_symmetry.space_group_name_H-M   'P 1'
#
loop_
_entity.id
_entity.type
_entity.pdbx_description
1 polymer ?
#
loop_
_entity_poly.entity_id
_entity_poly.type
_entity_poly.pdbx_seq_one_letter_code
_entity_poly.pdbx_strand_id
1 'polypeptide(L)'
;MAISAPSSEYPASTHTPRYLTGDAAGIQEFLDKFDVFLFDCDGVLWSGDHLFPGTNETLEMLRRKGKQVVFVTNNSTKSRADYNKKLTALGIPSNTEEIFSSSYSASIYISRILSLPPNKRKVFVIGETGIEQELASENVPFIGGTDPSYRRDITPEDYKDIARGDSSTLLDPEVGVVLVGLDFHINYFKLALAYHYVRRGAVFLATNIDSTLPNSGTLFPGAGSMSAPLIMMLGKEPTSLGKPNQAMMDAIEGKFRFDRSRACMVGDRANTDIRFGIEGRLGGTLGVLTGVSSKEEFVEGAVRPSVYLDKLADLLVVDQ
;
A
#
# COMPACT_ATOMS: atom_id res chain seq x y z
N MET A 1 -29.97 -4.95 4.70
CA MET A 1 -29.68 -5.05 3.25
C MET A 1 -28.17 -5.12 3.10
N ALA A 2 -27.64 -6.27 2.69
CA ALA A 2 -26.22 -6.44 2.45
C ALA A 2 -25.82 -5.55 1.26
N ILE A 3 -24.88 -4.65 1.48
CA ILE A 3 -24.27 -3.87 0.39
C ILE A 3 -23.42 -4.86 -0.39
N SER A 4 -23.92 -5.30 -1.54
CA SER A 4 -23.15 -6.11 -2.48
C SER A 4 -21.92 -5.29 -2.90
N ALA A 5 -20.73 -5.82 -2.64
CA ALA A 5 -19.51 -5.30 -3.24
C ALA A 5 -19.69 -5.23 -4.77
N PRO A 6 -19.13 -4.21 -5.46
CA PRO A 6 -19.21 -4.14 -6.91
C PRO A 6 -18.65 -5.44 -7.50
N SER A 7 -19.45 -6.12 -8.31
CA SER A 7 -19.09 -7.32 -9.04
C SER A 7 -17.83 -7.02 -9.86
N SER A 8 -16.71 -7.60 -9.46
CA SER A 8 -15.46 -7.43 -10.17
C SER A 8 -15.55 -8.23 -11.48
N GLU A 9 -15.81 -7.55 -12.60
CA GLU A 9 -15.76 -8.09 -13.96
C GLU A 9 -14.31 -8.45 -14.35
N TYR A 10 -13.71 -9.43 -13.67
CA TYR A 10 -12.43 -10.01 -14.09
C TYR A 10 -12.68 -11.43 -14.57
N PRO A 11 -12.15 -11.82 -15.75
CA PRO A 11 -12.16 -13.21 -16.14
C PRO A 11 -11.41 -14.01 -15.08
N ALA A 12 -12.07 -15.03 -14.52
CA ALA A 12 -11.46 -15.87 -13.50
C ALA A 12 -10.14 -16.44 -14.03
N SER A 13 -9.08 -16.36 -13.23
CA SER A 13 -7.81 -16.99 -13.58
C SER A 13 -8.03 -18.47 -13.92
N THR A 14 -7.53 -18.91 -15.07
CA THR A 14 -7.69 -20.28 -15.56
C THR A 14 -6.60 -21.23 -15.07
N HIS A 15 -5.55 -20.72 -14.41
CA HIS A 15 -4.50 -21.58 -13.87
C HIS A 15 -4.82 -22.01 -12.43
N THR A 16 -4.43 -23.23 -12.10
CA THR A 16 -4.46 -23.74 -10.74
C THR A 16 -3.13 -23.40 -10.06
N PRO A 17 -3.13 -22.68 -8.92
CA PRO A 17 -1.90 -22.41 -8.18
C PRO A 17 -1.21 -23.70 -7.74
N ARG A 18 0.13 -23.76 -7.85
CA ARG A 18 0.91 -24.86 -7.27
C ARG A 18 1.18 -24.59 -5.80
N TYR A 19 0.87 -25.55 -4.93
CA TYR A 19 1.29 -25.54 -3.53
C TYR A 19 2.73 -26.05 -3.43
N LEU A 20 3.62 -25.29 -2.81
CA LEU A 20 5.06 -25.61 -2.78
C LEU A 20 5.62 -25.96 -1.39
N THR A 21 4.86 -25.82 -0.30
CA THR A 21 5.36 -26.17 1.04
C THR A 21 5.70 -27.67 1.09
N GLY A 22 6.95 -27.98 1.40
CA GLY A 22 7.49 -29.34 1.39
C GLY A 22 7.93 -29.88 0.02
N ASP A 23 7.75 -29.13 -1.07
CA ASP A 23 8.20 -29.49 -2.43
C ASP A 23 9.55 -28.82 -2.74
N ALA A 24 10.64 -29.38 -2.21
CA ALA A 24 12.00 -28.82 -2.38
C ALA A 24 12.40 -28.63 -3.85
N ALA A 25 12.05 -29.57 -4.72
CA ALA A 25 12.35 -29.48 -6.15
C ALA A 25 11.54 -28.36 -6.82
N GLY A 26 10.25 -28.25 -6.52
CA GLY A 26 9.39 -27.18 -7.02
C GLY A 26 9.79 -25.80 -6.51
N ILE A 27 10.25 -25.69 -5.25
CA ILE A 27 10.79 -24.44 -4.70
C ILE A 27 12.04 -24.02 -5.46
N GLN A 28 13.00 -24.93 -5.65
CA GLN A 28 14.23 -24.62 -6.38
C GLN A 28 13.93 -24.23 -7.84
N GLU A 29 13.05 -24.97 -8.53
CA GLU A 29 12.56 -24.63 -9.88
C GLU A 29 11.93 -23.23 -9.93
N PHE A 30 11.16 -22.86 -8.91
CA PHE A 30 10.52 -21.56 -8.81
C PHE A 30 11.54 -20.43 -8.58
N LEU A 31 12.47 -20.61 -7.64
CA LEU A 31 13.50 -19.62 -7.32
C LEU A 31 14.44 -19.34 -8.50
N ASP A 32 14.73 -20.34 -9.33
CA ASP A 32 15.61 -20.19 -10.50
C ASP A 32 14.99 -19.36 -11.63
N LYS A 33 13.66 -19.23 -11.67
CA LYS A 33 12.95 -18.43 -12.69
C LYS A 33 13.11 -16.93 -12.49
N PHE A 34 13.32 -16.47 -11.25
CA PHE A 34 13.25 -15.05 -10.92
C PHE A 34 14.57 -14.50 -10.39
N ASP A 35 14.91 -13.28 -10.79
CA ASP A 35 16.04 -12.53 -10.28
C ASP A 35 15.61 -11.53 -9.20
N VAL A 36 14.35 -11.08 -9.25
CA VAL A 36 13.83 -10.02 -8.38
C VAL A 36 12.60 -10.48 -7.64
N PHE A 37 12.56 -10.22 -6.33
CA PHE A 37 11.42 -10.49 -5.48
C PHE A 37 10.92 -9.19 -4.87
N LEU A 38 9.68 -8.84 -5.19
CA LEU A 38 8.92 -7.76 -4.59
C LEU A 38 8.13 -8.34 -3.42
N PHE A 39 8.38 -7.91 -2.20
CA PHE A 39 7.72 -8.42 -1.00
C PHE A 39 6.74 -7.40 -0.46
N ASP A 40 5.48 -7.80 -0.25
CA ASP A 40 4.71 -7.11 0.78
C ASP A 40 5.32 -7.32 2.17
N CYS A 41 4.92 -6.47 3.12
CA CYS A 41 5.50 -6.42 4.45
C CYS A 41 4.56 -6.99 5.52
N ASP A 42 3.44 -6.32 5.77
CA ASP A 42 2.45 -6.73 6.78
C ASP A 42 1.75 -8.00 6.28
N GLY A 43 1.68 -9.07 7.07
CA GLY A 43 1.11 -10.36 6.66
C GLY A 43 2.09 -11.28 5.90
N VAL A 44 3.24 -10.78 5.44
CA VAL A 44 4.28 -11.57 4.76
C VAL A 44 5.55 -11.72 5.60
N LEU A 45 6.08 -10.60 6.10
CA LEU A 45 7.31 -10.57 6.91
C LEU A 45 6.99 -10.56 8.40
N TRP A 46 5.90 -9.90 8.79
CA TRP A 46 5.49 -9.73 10.19
C TRP A 46 3.98 -9.51 10.34
N SER A 47 3.51 -9.62 11.59
CA SER A 47 2.22 -9.08 12.03
C SER A 47 2.46 -8.06 13.15
N GLY A 48 2.19 -6.78 12.89
CA GLY A 48 2.55 -5.71 13.82
C GLY A 48 4.07 -5.65 14.00
N ASP A 49 4.56 -5.80 15.23
CA ASP A 49 6.00 -5.83 15.53
C ASP A 49 6.55 -7.26 15.70
N HIS A 50 5.73 -8.28 15.45
CA HIS A 50 6.14 -9.67 15.53
C HIS A 50 6.61 -10.18 14.16
N LEU A 51 7.94 -10.30 14.00
CA LEU A 51 8.57 -10.92 12.83
C LEU A 51 8.21 -12.41 12.76
N PHE A 52 7.81 -12.89 11.58
CA PHE A 52 7.51 -14.31 11.42
C PHE A 52 8.81 -15.16 11.41
N PRO A 53 8.82 -16.34 12.07
CA PRO A 53 10.00 -17.20 12.12
C PRO A 53 10.53 -17.57 10.74
N GLY A 54 11.85 -17.52 10.56
CA GLY A 54 12.51 -17.88 9.30
C GLY A 54 12.55 -16.78 8.23
N THR A 55 11.96 -15.60 8.50
CA THR A 55 11.92 -14.47 7.55
C THR A 55 13.31 -13.96 7.22
N ASN A 56 14.15 -13.73 8.23
CA ASN A 56 15.50 -13.18 8.03
C ASN A 56 16.36 -14.16 7.24
N GLU A 57 16.32 -15.44 7.63
CA GLU A 57 17.03 -16.53 6.99
C GLU A 57 16.62 -16.68 5.52
N THR A 58 15.34 -16.50 5.21
CA THR A 58 14.81 -16.55 3.84
C THR A 58 15.33 -15.39 3.00
N LEU A 59 15.25 -14.16 3.51
CA LEU A 59 15.74 -12.97 2.80
C LEU A 59 17.26 -13.03 2.59
N GLU A 60 18.02 -13.52 3.57
CA GLU A 60 19.46 -13.75 3.46
C GLU A 60 19.80 -14.84 2.46
N MET A 61 19.04 -15.94 2.42
CA MET A 61 19.20 -16.99 1.42
C MET A 61 18.99 -16.43 0.00
N LEU A 62 17.92 -15.65 -0.22
CA LEU A 62 17.66 -15.02 -1.52
C LEU A 62 18.80 -14.09 -1.94
N ARG A 63 19.29 -13.24 -1.03
CA ARG A 63 20.43 -12.37 -1.30
C ARG A 63 21.71 -13.15 -1.60
N ARG A 64 21.99 -14.24 -0.87
CA ARG A 64 23.14 -15.13 -1.15
C ARG A 64 23.04 -15.82 -2.52
N LYS A 65 21.83 -16.13 -2.98
CA LYS A 65 21.56 -16.62 -4.35
C LYS A 65 21.58 -15.49 -5.40
N GLY A 66 22.01 -14.28 -5.04
CA GLY A 66 22.13 -13.14 -5.96
C GLY A 66 20.80 -12.50 -6.35
N LYS A 67 19.71 -12.78 -5.63
CA LYS A 67 18.39 -12.22 -5.91
C LYS A 67 18.28 -10.80 -5.38
N GLN A 68 17.69 -9.90 -6.15
CA GLN A 68 17.33 -8.56 -5.72
C GLN A 68 16.05 -8.61 -4.88
N VAL A 69 16.08 -7.98 -3.71
CA VAL A 69 14.95 -7.90 -2.78
C VAL A 69 14.44 -6.45 -2.77
N VAL A 70 13.13 -6.30 -2.92
CA VAL A 70 12.45 -5.00 -2.84
C VAL A 70 11.24 -5.13 -1.93
N PHE A 71 11.10 -4.24 -0.96
CA PHE A 71 9.96 -4.18 -0.04
C PHE A 71 8.91 -3.22 -0.58
N VAL A 72 7.72 -3.72 -0.88
CA VAL A 72 6.61 -3.00 -1.52
C VAL A 72 5.39 -3.02 -0.63
N THR A 73 5.13 -1.94 0.12
CA THR A 73 4.05 -1.91 1.12
C THR A 73 2.96 -0.89 0.80
N ASN A 74 1.70 -1.27 1.02
CA ASN A 74 0.57 -0.34 0.96
C ASN A 74 0.40 0.49 2.23
N ASN A 75 1.06 0.12 3.33
CA ASN A 75 0.90 0.83 4.60
C ASN A 75 1.62 2.18 4.55
N SER A 76 0.84 3.26 4.60
CA SER A 76 1.32 4.64 4.51
C SER A 76 1.59 5.29 5.87
N THR A 77 1.51 4.53 6.97
CA THR A 77 1.67 5.11 8.32
C THR A 77 3.11 5.47 8.65
N LYS A 78 4.08 4.86 7.96
CA LYS A 78 5.52 5.07 8.13
C LYS A 78 6.14 5.51 6.80
N SER A 79 7.20 6.31 6.88
CA SER A 79 8.04 6.66 5.72
C SER A 79 8.97 5.50 5.39
N ARG A 80 9.64 5.56 4.23
CA ARG A 80 10.72 4.60 3.90
C ARG A 80 11.84 4.65 4.94
N ALA A 81 12.17 5.83 5.46
CA ALA A 81 13.18 5.97 6.51
C ALA A 81 12.74 5.27 7.81
N ASP A 82 11.47 5.36 8.18
CA ASP A 82 10.92 4.68 9.35
C ASP A 82 10.80 3.16 9.15
N TYR A 83 10.44 2.70 7.94
CA TYR A 83 10.49 1.28 7.60
C TYR A 83 11.91 0.73 7.63
N ASN A 84 12.91 1.48 7.17
CA ASN A 84 14.31 1.07 7.24
C ASN A 84 14.76 0.87 8.70
N LYS A 85 14.37 1.77 9.60
CA LYS A 85 14.58 1.60 11.05
C LYS A 85 13.90 0.35 11.59
N LYS A 86 12.64 0.11 11.21
CA LYS A 86 11.87 -1.07 11.63
C LYS A 86 12.53 -2.37 11.16
N LEU A 87 12.84 -2.48 9.87
CA LEU A 87 13.51 -3.64 9.28
C LEU A 87 14.84 -3.93 9.99
N THR A 88 15.66 -2.89 10.20
CA THR A 88 16.92 -3.00 10.94
C THR A 88 16.70 -3.48 12.37
N ALA A 89 15.70 -2.96 13.09
CA ALA A 89 15.37 -3.37 14.46
C ALA A 89 14.88 -4.84 14.54
N LEU A 90 14.28 -5.36 13.46
CA LEU A 90 13.88 -6.76 13.34
C LEU A 90 15.01 -7.67 12.82
N GLY A 91 16.22 -7.14 12.66
CA GLY A 91 17.38 -7.91 12.19
C GLY A 91 17.39 -8.20 10.70
N ILE A 92 16.60 -7.47 9.90
CA ILE A 92 16.67 -7.50 8.43
C ILE A 92 17.58 -6.35 7.99
N PRO A 93 18.82 -6.61 7.53
CA PRO A 93 19.65 -5.56 6.96
C PRO A 93 18.91 -4.97 5.76
N SER A 94 18.61 -3.68 5.77
CA SER A 94 17.98 -3.03 4.63
C SER A 94 18.58 -1.65 4.40
N ASN A 95 18.37 -1.12 3.21
CA ASN A 95 18.55 0.29 2.91
C ASN A 95 17.22 0.91 2.47
N THR A 96 17.09 2.23 2.65
CA THR A 96 15.89 2.98 2.25
C THR A 96 15.57 2.85 0.76
N GLU A 97 16.57 2.58 -0.08
CA GLU A 97 16.37 2.42 -1.51
C GLU A 97 15.68 1.10 -1.88
N GLU A 98 15.78 0.05 -1.05
CA GLU A 98 15.05 -1.22 -1.19
C GLU A 98 13.55 -1.09 -0.85
N ILE A 99 13.08 0.06 -0.35
CA ILE A 99 11.72 0.22 0.15
C ILE A 99 10.91 1.12 -0.79
N PHE A 100 9.71 0.66 -1.14
CA PHE A 100 8.73 1.37 -1.93
C PHE A 100 7.35 1.32 -1.26
N SER A 101 6.98 2.37 -0.55
CA SER A 101 5.69 2.48 0.13
C SER A 101 4.65 3.20 -0.73
N SER A 102 3.37 2.99 -0.45
CA SER A 102 2.27 3.76 -1.05
C SER A 102 2.34 5.26 -0.74
N SER A 103 2.88 5.66 0.42
CA SER A 103 3.15 7.07 0.73
C SER A 103 4.19 7.66 -0.22
N TYR A 104 5.28 6.93 -0.50
CA TYR A 104 6.29 7.37 -1.45
C TYR A 104 5.76 7.41 -2.89
N SER A 105 5.00 6.37 -3.28
CA SER A 105 4.29 6.33 -4.57
C SER A 105 3.40 7.57 -4.75
N ALA A 106 2.62 7.91 -3.72
CA ALA A 106 1.74 9.07 -3.75
C ALA A 106 2.52 10.38 -3.90
N SER A 107 3.62 10.54 -3.16
CA SER A 107 4.46 11.73 -3.24
C SER A 107 5.09 11.92 -4.62
N ILE A 108 5.63 10.86 -5.22
CA ILE A 108 6.17 10.89 -6.59
C ILE A 108 5.07 11.26 -7.60
N TYR A 109 3.90 10.63 -7.48
CA TYR A 109 2.79 10.90 -8.37
C TYR A 109 2.37 12.38 -8.30
N ILE A 110 2.22 12.91 -7.09
CA ILE A 110 1.85 14.32 -6.89
C ILE A 110 2.95 15.27 -7.38
N SER A 111 4.23 14.97 -7.13
CA SER A 111 5.33 15.88 -7.46
C SER A 111 5.74 15.86 -8.93
N ARG A 112 5.61 14.72 -9.63
CA ARG A 112 6.19 14.51 -10.98
C ARG A 112 5.17 14.24 -12.06
N ILE A 113 4.00 13.72 -11.72
CA ILE A 113 3.00 13.25 -12.70
C ILE A 113 1.78 14.18 -12.72
N LEU A 114 1.31 14.59 -11.55
CA LEU A 114 0.11 15.39 -11.43
C LEU A 114 0.36 16.84 -11.87
N SER A 115 -0.34 17.28 -12.91
CA SER A 115 -0.30 18.65 -13.37
C SER A 115 -1.23 19.54 -12.53
N LEU A 116 -0.68 20.19 -11.51
CA LEU A 116 -1.42 21.12 -10.66
C LEU A 116 -1.18 22.59 -11.06
N PRO A 117 -2.21 23.45 -11.00
CA PRO A 117 -2.01 24.89 -11.11
C PRO A 117 -0.99 25.41 -10.08
N PRO A 118 -0.17 26.44 -10.40
CA PRO A 118 0.83 26.97 -9.47
C PRO A 118 0.28 27.42 -8.12
N ASN A 119 -0.98 27.83 -8.08
CA ASN A 119 -1.72 28.26 -6.89
C ASN A 119 -2.53 27.13 -6.22
N LYS A 120 -2.28 25.86 -6.57
CA LYS A 120 -3.01 24.68 -6.07
C LYS A 120 -2.06 23.52 -5.73
N ARG A 121 -0.88 23.82 -5.19
CA ARG A 121 0.19 22.83 -4.98
C ARG A 121 0.15 22.12 -3.63
N LYS A 122 -0.72 22.54 -2.71
CA LYS A 122 -0.76 22.02 -1.35
C LYS A 122 -1.64 20.78 -1.26
N VAL A 123 -1.20 19.82 -0.44
CA VAL A 123 -1.94 18.58 -0.15
C VAL A 123 -2.62 18.71 1.21
N PHE A 124 -3.92 18.46 1.28
CA PHE A 124 -4.60 18.20 2.54
C PHE A 124 -4.53 16.70 2.85
N VAL A 125 -3.84 16.35 3.93
CA VAL A 125 -3.56 14.96 4.32
C VAL A 125 -4.59 14.48 5.34
N ILE A 126 -5.18 13.32 5.08
CA ILE A 126 -5.80 12.47 6.11
C ILE A 126 -4.90 11.25 6.24
N GLY A 127 -4.17 11.13 7.35
CA GLY A 127 -3.16 10.09 7.52
C GLY A 127 -2.15 10.39 8.63
N GLU A 128 -1.18 9.48 8.75
CA GLU A 128 -0.08 9.54 9.73
C GLU A 128 1.22 10.11 9.14
N THR A 129 2.24 10.27 9.99
CA THR A 129 3.52 10.95 9.69
C THR A 129 4.28 10.36 8.51
N GLY A 130 4.05 9.09 8.16
CA GLY A 130 4.66 8.46 6.99
C GLY A 130 4.32 9.15 5.67
N ILE A 131 3.11 9.69 5.53
CA ILE A 131 2.71 10.47 4.35
C ILE A 131 3.43 11.82 4.36
N GLU A 132 3.44 12.51 5.50
CA GLU A 132 4.04 13.83 5.68
C GLU A 132 5.52 13.84 5.32
N GLN A 133 6.27 12.86 5.84
CA GLN A 133 7.70 12.72 5.60
C GLN A 133 8.00 12.45 4.12
N GLU A 134 7.20 11.63 3.43
CA GLU A 134 7.39 11.37 2.00
C GLU A 134 6.94 12.53 1.13
N LEU A 135 5.92 13.30 1.51
CA LEU A 135 5.56 14.53 0.80
C LEU A 135 6.69 15.56 0.94
N ALA A 136 7.24 15.71 2.14
CA ALA A 136 8.39 16.58 2.39
C ALA A 136 9.64 16.15 1.61
N SER A 137 9.91 14.85 1.48
CA SER A 137 11.06 14.33 0.73
C SER A 137 10.99 14.67 -0.77
N GLU A 138 9.79 14.84 -1.31
CA GLU A 138 9.54 15.26 -2.70
C GLU A 138 9.19 16.77 -2.82
N ASN A 139 9.44 17.57 -1.77
CA ASN A 139 9.17 19.00 -1.71
C ASN A 139 7.70 19.39 -1.99
N VAL A 140 6.75 18.53 -1.62
CA VAL A 140 5.32 18.78 -1.75
C VAL A 140 4.79 19.43 -0.47
N PRO A 141 4.27 20.67 -0.52
CA PRO A 141 3.70 21.31 0.66
C PRO A 141 2.41 20.63 1.09
N PHE A 142 2.18 20.51 2.40
CA PHE A 142 0.98 19.87 2.93
C PHE A 142 0.48 20.55 4.21
N ILE A 143 -0.78 20.29 4.53
CA ILE A 143 -1.46 20.60 5.80
C ILE A 143 -2.33 19.40 6.22
N GLY A 144 -2.84 19.40 7.45
CA GLY A 144 -3.61 18.28 7.99
C GLY A 144 -2.71 17.22 8.63
N GLY A 145 -3.02 15.95 8.39
CA GLY A 145 -2.25 14.81 8.91
C GLY A 145 -2.24 14.75 10.44
N THR A 146 -1.05 14.85 11.01
CA THR A 146 -0.78 14.72 12.44
C THR A 146 -0.81 16.05 13.20
N ASP A 147 -0.99 17.17 12.49
CA ASP A 147 -1.12 18.50 13.11
C ASP A 147 -2.29 18.52 14.12
N PRO A 148 -2.00 18.86 15.41
CA PRO A 148 -3.01 18.91 16.47
C PRO A 148 -4.22 19.80 16.16
N SER A 149 -4.04 20.85 15.35
CA SER A 149 -5.14 21.75 14.97
C SER A 149 -6.23 21.05 14.13
N TYR A 150 -5.89 19.93 13.48
CA TYR A 150 -6.81 19.07 12.74
C TYR A 150 -7.18 17.77 13.48
N ARG A 151 -6.52 17.46 14.62
CA ARG A 151 -6.83 16.31 15.49
C ARG A 151 -7.71 16.73 16.67
N ARG A 152 -8.84 17.35 16.35
CA ARG A 152 -9.83 17.82 17.32
C ARG A 152 -11.24 17.64 16.77
N ASP A 153 -12.20 17.75 17.68
CA ASP A 153 -13.60 17.80 17.30
C ASP A 153 -13.92 19.10 16.55
N ILE A 154 -14.91 19.00 15.66
CA ILE A 154 -15.45 20.17 14.97
C ILE A 154 -16.22 21.05 15.96
N THR A 155 -16.10 22.37 15.79
CA THR A 155 -16.80 23.37 16.61
C THR A 155 -17.90 24.07 15.81
N PRO A 156 -18.88 24.72 16.48
CA PRO A 156 -19.89 25.52 15.79
C PRO A 156 -19.33 26.63 14.89
N GLU A 157 -18.16 27.19 15.21
CA GLU A 157 -17.56 28.24 14.37
C GLU A 157 -16.94 27.65 13.09
N ASP A 158 -16.37 26.44 13.15
CA ASP A 158 -15.83 25.75 11.96
C ASP A 158 -16.91 25.56 10.89
N TYR A 159 -18.16 25.27 11.27
CA TYR A 159 -19.27 25.18 10.31
C TYR A 159 -19.50 26.50 9.58
N LYS A 160 -19.45 27.63 10.31
CA LYS A 160 -19.61 28.96 9.71
C LYS A 160 -18.43 29.29 8.81
N ASP A 161 -17.21 28.96 9.24
CA ASP A 161 -16.00 29.17 8.47
C ASP A 161 -15.99 28.37 7.16
N ILE A 162 -16.30 27.08 7.23
CA ILE A 162 -16.45 26.23 6.04
C ILE A 162 -17.51 26.79 5.08
N ALA A 163 -18.62 27.28 5.62
CA ALA A 163 -19.72 27.87 4.84
C ALA A 163 -19.33 29.22 4.18
N ARG A 164 -18.45 30.02 4.81
CA ARG A 164 -17.91 31.27 4.24
C ARG A 164 -17.02 31.02 3.01
N GLY A 165 -16.49 29.81 2.83
CA GLY A 165 -15.70 29.44 1.65
C GLY A 165 -14.39 30.23 1.54
N ASP A 166 -14.13 30.84 0.38
CA ASP A 166 -12.86 31.52 0.08
C ASP A 166 -12.60 32.75 0.97
N SER A 167 -13.62 33.26 1.66
CA SER A 167 -13.51 34.33 2.65
C SER A 167 -13.11 33.82 4.04
N SER A 168 -12.96 32.50 4.23
CA SER A 168 -12.53 31.89 5.49
C SER A 168 -11.03 31.67 5.52
N THR A 169 -10.42 31.84 6.68
CA THR A 169 -9.02 31.46 6.94
C THR A 169 -8.85 29.96 7.17
N LEU A 170 -9.94 29.20 7.30
CA LEU A 170 -9.90 27.78 7.61
C LEU A 170 -9.63 26.90 6.37
N LEU A 171 -10.13 27.31 5.21
CA LEU A 171 -9.91 26.61 3.94
C LEU A 171 -8.76 27.27 3.20
N ASP A 172 -7.65 26.57 3.10
CA ASP A 172 -6.47 27.07 2.41
C ASP A 172 -6.69 27.02 0.88
N PRO A 173 -6.70 28.17 0.18
CA PRO A 173 -6.99 28.22 -1.25
C PRO A 173 -5.90 27.52 -2.08
N GLU A 174 -4.71 27.26 -1.54
CA GLU A 174 -3.64 26.54 -2.22
C GLU A 174 -3.81 25.02 -2.22
N VAL A 175 -4.79 24.49 -1.47
CA VAL A 175 -5.07 23.05 -1.49
C VAL A 175 -5.65 22.66 -2.85
N GLY A 176 -4.88 21.85 -3.58
CA GLY A 176 -5.27 21.25 -4.86
C GLY A 176 -5.39 19.74 -4.82
N VAL A 177 -5.01 19.10 -3.72
CA VAL A 177 -5.08 17.65 -3.55
C VAL A 177 -5.60 17.31 -2.16
N VAL A 178 -6.51 16.34 -2.08
CA VAL A 178 -6.84 15.62 -0.86
C VAL A 178 -6.24 14.23 -0.98
N LEU A 179 -5.31 13.88 -0.10
CA LEU A 179 -4.66 12.57 -0.05
C LEU A 179 -5.10 11.84 1.22
N VAL A 180 -5.78 10.71 1.03
CA VAL A 180 -6.28 9.88 2.14
C VAL A 180 -5.43 8.62 2.27
N GLY A 181 -4.86 8.40 3.43
CA GLY A 181 -4.27 7.13 3.84
C GLY A 181 -4.90 6.63 5.13
N LEU A 182 -4.24 5.65 5.75
CA LEU A 182 -4.64 5.19 7.08
C LEU A 182 -4.34 6.28 8.13
N ASP A 183 -5.35 6.65 8.90
CA ASP A 183 -5.30 7.67 9.96
C ASP A 183 -5.96 7.11 11.22
N PHE A 184 -5.20 6.90 12.28
CA PHE A 184 -5.74 6.40 13.56
C PHE A 184 -6.52 7.48 14.32
N HIS A 185 -6.48 8.73 13.83
CA HIS A 185 -7.09 9.91 14.42
C HIS A 185 -8.02 10.60 13.40
N ILE A 186 -8.62 9.81 12.51
CA ILE A 186 -9.68 10.29 11.62
C ILE A 186 -10.83 10.84 12.47
N ASN A 187 -11.37 11.99 12.06
CA ASN A 187 -12.46 12.65 12.76
C ASN A 187 -13.37 13.37 11.76
N TYR A 188 -14.54 13.79 12.25
CA TYR A 188 -15.53 14.50 11.42
C TYR A 188 -14.97 15.80 10.83
N PHE A 189 -14.12 16.52 11.57
CA PHE A 189 -13.56 17.79 11.14
C PHE A 189 -12.67 17.64 9.89
N LYS A 190 -11.75 16.68 9.89
CA LYS A 190 -10.93 16.32 8.72
C LYS A 190 -11.78 15.92 7.52
N LEU A 191 -12.81 15.09 7.74
CA LEU A 191 -13.72 14.65 6.69
C LEU A 191 -14.51 15.82 6.08
N ALA A 192 -14.98 16.76 6.91
CA ALA A 192 -15.68 17.95 6.44
C ALA A 192 -14.76 18.83 5.58
N LEU A 193 -13.53 19.10 6.02
CA LEU A 193 -12.55 19.87 5.25
C LEU A 193 -12.20 19.18 3.94
N ALA A 194 -11.88 17.88 3.96
CA ALA A 194 -11.57 17.10 2.76
C ALA A 194 -12.72 17.12 1.74
N TYR A 195 -13.96 16.90 2.18
CA TYR A 195 -15.14 16.99 1.32
C TYR A 195 -15.20 18.36 0.62
N HIS A 196 -14.99 19.42 1.39
CA HIS A 196 -15.06 20.79 0.93
C HIS A 196 -13.91 21.18 -0.02
N TYR A 197 -12.70 20.64 0.18
CA TYR A 197 -11.60 20.80 -0.77
C TYR A 197 -11.90 20.11 -2.09
N VAL A 198 -12.39 18.85 -2.06
CA VAL A 198 -12.73 18.12 -3.29
C VAL A 198 -13.87 18.78 -4.05
N ARG A 199 -14.91 19.27 -3.35
CA ARG A 199 -16.01 20.04 -3.96
C ARG A 199 -15.55 21.34 -4.64
N ARG A 200 -14.39 21.87 -4.23
CA ARG A 200 -13.76 23.08 -4.80
C ARG A 200 -12.66 22.76 -5.82
N GLY A 201 -12.63 21.52 -6.33
CA GLY A 201 -11.75 21.12 -7.42
C GLY A 201 -10.43 20.48 -7.00
N ALA A 202 -10.21 20.22 -5.70
CA ALA A 202 -9.06 19.41 -5.31
C ALA A 202 -9.17 17.98 -5.87
N VAL A 203 -8.04 17.44 -6.34
CA VAL A 203 -7.92 16.07 -6.80
C VAL A 203 -8.07 15.12 -5.61
N PHE A 204 -8.89 14.07 -5.75
CA PHE A 204 -9.16 13.11 -4.69
C PHE A 204 -8.31 11.86 -4.89
N LEU A 205 -7.30 11.69 -4.03
CA LEU A 205 -6.32 10.61 -4.09
C LEU A 205 -6.36 9.78 -2.79
N ALA A 206 -5.96 8.51 -2.91
CA ALA A 206 -5.73 7.65 -1.76
C ALA A 206 -4.37 6.96 -1.86
N THR A 207 -3.66 6.77 -0.74
CA THR A 207 -2.40 6.01 -0.74
C THR A 207 -2.66 4.56 -1.11
N ASN A 208 -3.72 3.94 -0.60
CA ASN A 208 -4.22 2.64 -1.02
C ASN A 208 -5.73 2.54 -0.69
N ILE A 209 -6.39 1.48 -1.16
CA ILE A 209 -7.83 1.23 -0.92
C ILE A 209 -8.10 -0.05 -0.11
N ASP A 210 -7.11 -0.50 0.66
CA ASP A 210 -7.21 -1.73 1.43
C ASP A 210 -8.25 -1.55 2.53
N SER A 211 -9.27 -2.41 2.54
CA SER A 211 -10.39 -2.31 3.49
C SER A 211 -9.96 -2.59 4.94
N THR A 212 -8.95 -3.44 5.09
CA THR A 212 -8.46 -3.95 6.38
C THR A 212 -6.95 -3.85 6.51
N LEU A 213 -6.49 -3.67 7.75
CA LEU A 213 -5.10 -3.73 8.19
C LEU A 213 -4.91 -5.00 9.05
N PRO A 214 -4.03 -5.93 8.68
CA PRO A 214 -3.63 -7.03 9.55
C PRO A 214 -2.69 -6.53 10.65
N ASN A 215 -3.07 -6.72 11.92
CA ASN A 215 -2.23 -6.39 13.07
C ASN A 215 -2.57 -7.27 14.28
N SER A 216 -1.57 -7.65 15.07
CA SER A 216 -1.72 -8.49 16.27
C SER A 216 -2.57 -9.76 16.05
N GLY A 217 -2.45 -10.38 14.88
CA GLY A 217 -3.20 -11.61 14.54
C GLY A 217 -4.70 -11.41 14.25
N THR A 218 -5.16 -10.17 14.06
CA THR A 218 -6.55 -9.86 13.68
C THR A 218 -6.62 -8.70 12.67
N LEU A 219 -7.83 -8.37 12.20
CA LEU A 219 -8.08 -7.33 11.20
C LEU A 219 -8.67 -6.07 11.83
N PHE A 220 -8.10 -4.92 11.46
CA PHE A 220 -8.58 -3.58 11.83
C PHE A 220 -8.96 -2.78 10.57
N PRO A 221 -9.63 -1.63 10.68
CA PRO A 221 -9.89 -0.76 9.52
C PRO A 221 -8.60 -0.36 8.79
N GLY A 222 -8.56 -0.56 7.48
CA GLY A 222 -7.48 -0.14 6.59
C GLY A 222 -7.68 1.25 5.99
N ALA A 223 -6.78 1.68 5.11
CA ALA A 223 -6.85 3.02 4.50
C ALA A 223 -8.07 3.20 3.58
N GLY A 224 -8.53 2.15 2.90
CA GLY A 224 -9.76 2.19 2.11
C GLY A 224 -10.99 2.53 2.97
N SER A 225 -11.02 2.02 4.20
CA SER A 225 -12.08 2.34 5.16
C SER A 225 -12.08 3.82 5.58
N MET A 226 -10.92 4.50 5.56
CA MET A 226 -10.83 5.95 5.84
C MET A 226 -11.47 6.79 4.73
N SER A 227 -11.46 6.30 3.50
CA SER A 227 -12.03 7.00 2.33
C SER A 227 -13.56 6.82 2.23
N ALA A 228 -14.13 5.80 2.86
CA ALA A 228 -15.54 5.44 2.72
C ALA A 228 -16.54 6.59 2.98
N PRO A 229 -16.38 7.43 4.03
CA PRO A 229 -17.28 8.57 4.24
C PRO A 229 -17.21 9.61 3.10
N LEU A 230 -16.01 9.88 2.57
CA LEU A 230 -15.82 10.80 1.46
C LEU A 230 -16.42 10.26 0.17
N ILE A 231 -16.22 8.96 -0.11
CA ILE A 231 -16.82 8.28 -1.26
C ILE A 231 -18.34 8.41 -1.21
N MET A 232 -18.96 8.14 -0.06
CA MET A 232 -20.39 8.26 0.14
C MET A 232 -20.90 9.69 -0.10
N MET A 233 -20.21 10.71 0.41
CA MET A 233 -20.62 12.11 0.24
C MET A 233 -20.37 12.66 -1.17
N LEU A 234 -19.31 12.20 -1.84
CA LEU A 234 -18.87 12.71 -3.14
C LEU A 234 -19.44 11.91 -4.32
N GLY A 235 -19.89 10.68 -4.10
CA GLY A 235 -20.36 9.78 -5.15
C GLY A 235 -19.26 9.34 -6.13
N LYS A 236 -17.98 9.45 -5.73
CA LYS A 236 -16.82 9.08 -6.55
C LYS A 236 -15.71 8.45 -5.72
N GLU A 237 -15.00 7.51 -6.33
CA GLU A 237 -13.83 6.85 -5.77
C GLU A 237 -12.57 7.73 -5.87
N PRO A 238 -11.63 7.66 -4.91
CA PRO A 238 -10.32 8.27 -5.06
C PRO A 238 -9.47 7.50 -6.08
N THR A 239 -8.53 8.20 -6.72
CA THR A 239 -7.47 7.49 -7.45
C THR A 239 -6.49 6.90 -6.42
N SER A 240 -6.42 5.57 -6.34
CA SER A 240 -5.49 4.84 -5.47
C SER A 240 -4.08 4.86 -6.03
N LEU A 241 -3.06 5.06 -5.20
CA LEU A 241 -1.64 5.16 -5.61
C LEU A 241 -0.77 3.99 -5.10
N GLY A 242 -1.40 3.00 -4.49
CA GLY A 242 -0.79 1.78 -3.99
C GLY A 242 -1.19 0.57 -4.84
N LYS A 243 -0.71 -0.62 -4.46
CA LYS A 243 -1.11 -1.89 -5.08
C LYS A 243 -2.65 -2.01 -5.07
N PRO A 244 -3.31 -2.43 -6.16
CA PRO A 244 -2.75 -2.96 -7.41
C PRO A 244 -2.49 -1.92 -8.53
N ASN A 245 -2.42 -0.62 -8.22
CA ASN A 245 -2.26 0.43 -9.24
C ASN A 245 -0.93 0.29 -10.01
N GLN A 246 -1.01 0.26 -11.35
CA GLN A 246 0.14 0.06 -12.22
C GLN A 246 1.11 1.24 -12.30
N ALA A 247 0.70 2.46 -11.96
CA ALA A 247 1.63 3.59 -11.82
C ALA A 247 2.66 3.33 -10.72
N MET A 248 2.30 2.58 -9.65
CA MET A 248 3.25 2.13 -8.64
C MET A 248 4.24 1.12 -9.23
N MET A 249 3.76 0.17 -10.05
CA MET A 249 4.63 -0.81 -10.72
C MET A 249 5.63 -0.13 -11.65
N ASP A 250 5.17 0.81 -12.47
CA ASP A 250 6.01 1.56 -13.41
C ASP A 250 7.10 2.36 -12.66
N ALA A 251 6.75 2.95 -11.50
CA ALA A 251 7.70 3.68 -10.67
C ALA A 251 8.72 2.75 -9.99
N ILE A 252 8.29 1.56 -9.55
CA ILE A 252 9.19 0.53 -9.00
C ILE A 252 10.14 0.05 -10.11
N GLU A 253 9.64 -0.32 -11.29
CA GLU A 253 10.48 -0.75 -12.41
C GLU A 253 11.49 0.34 -12.82
N GLY A 254 11.05 1.60 -12.95
CA GLY A 254 11.93 2.71 -13.30
C GLY A 254 13.04 2.95 -12.26
N LYS A 255 12.74 2.76 -10.98
CA LYS A 255 13.70 2.90 -9.88
C LYS A 255 14.68 1.72 -9.79
N PHE A 256 14.17 0.51 -9.79
CA PHE A 256 14.94 -0.71 -9.51
C PHE A 256 15.54 -1.36 -10.76
N ARG A 257 15.05 -0.99 -11.95
CA ARG A 257 15.53 -1.42 -13.26
C ARG A 257 15.65 -2.94 -13.39
N PHE A 258 14.51 -3.62 -13.37
CA PHE A 258 14.45 -5.07 -13.52
C PHE A 258 13.56 -5.49 -14.71
N ASP A 259 13.77 -6.71 -15.19
CA ASP A 259 12.89 -7.35 -16.16
C ASP A 259 11.67 -7.95 -15.42
N ARG A 260 10.48 -7.42 -15.71
CA ARG A 260 9.21 -7.89 -15.13
C ARG A 260 9.02 -9.40 -15.31
N SER A 261 9.42 -9.97 -16.45
CA SER A 261 9.28 -11.41 -16.73
C SER A 261 10.15 -12.30 -15.84
N ARG A 262 11.17 -11.72 -15.19
CA ARG A 262 12.06 -12.36 -14.21
C ARG A 262 11.85 -11.82 -12.79
N ALA A 263 10.72 -11.16 -12.53
CA ALA A 263 10.35 -10.70 -11.20
C ALA A 263 9.13 -11.46 -10.66
N CYS A 264 9.09 -11.60 -9.33
CA CYS A 264 8.00 -12.23 -8.61
C CYS A 264 7.45 -11.29 -7.53
N MET A 265 6.11 -11.14 -7.46
CA MET A 265 5.44 -10.50 -6.33
C MET A 265 5.09 -11.54 -5.27
N VAL A 266 5.52 -11.30 -4.03
CA VAL A 266 5.24 -12.10 -2.84
C VAL A 266 4.28 -11.33 -1.95
N GLY A 267 3.11 -11.90 -1.66
CA GLY A 267 2.05 -11.23 -0.92
C GLY A 267 1.11 -12.18 -0.21
N ASP A 268 0.34 -11.66 0.75
CA ASP A 268 -0.65 -12.40 1.52
C ASP A 268 -2.09 -12.13 1.05
N ARG A 269 -2.31 -11.17 0.15
CA ARG A 269 -3.65 -10.75 -0.26
C ARG A 269 -3.87 -10.83 -1.76
N ALA A 270 -4.91 -11.57 -2.16
CA ALA A 270 -5.20 -11.88 -3.56
C ALA A 270 -5.54 -10.64 -4.39
N ASN A 271 -6.44 -9.79 -3.89
CA ASN A 271 -6.95 -8.63 -4.63
C ASN A 271 -6.00 -7.43 -4.65
N THR A 272 -4.90 -7.46 -3.91
CA THR A 272 -3.86 -6.41 -3.88
C THR A 272 -2.57 -6.92 -4.47
N ASP A 273 -1.86 -7.84 -3.81
CA ASP A 273 -0.48 -8.22 -4.16
C ASP A 273 -0.45 -9.13 -5.37
N ILE A 274 -1.26 -10.19 -5.33
CA ILE A 274 -1.30 -11.15 -6.42
C ILE A 274 -1.84 -10.47 -7.67
N ARG A 275 -2.89 -9.66 -7.51
CA ARG A 275 -3.42 -8.81 -8.57
C ARG A 275 -2.37 -7.83 -9.11
N PHE A 276 -1.62 -7.18 -8.24
CA PHE A 276 -0.55 -6.24 -8.62
C PHE A 276 0.50 -6.90 -9.50
N GLY A 277 0.95 -8.11 -9.12
CA GLY A 277 1.91 -8.88 -9.92
C GLY A 277 1.35 -9.31 -11.28
N ILE A 278 0.10 -9.78 -11.32
CA ILE A 278 -0.55 -10.22 -12.58
C ILE A 278 -0.77 -9.04 -13.53
N GLU A 279 -1.39 -7.96 -13.05
CA GLU A 279 -1.65 -6.76 -13.87
C GLU A 279 -0.34 -6.07 -14.26
N GLY A 280 0.67 -6.15 -13.40
CA GLY A 280 2.03 -5.71 -13.67
C GLY A 280 2.81 -6.58 -14.62
N ARG A 281 2.25 -7.70 -15.08
CA ARG A 281 2.89 -8.67 -15.99
C ARG A 281 4.22 -9.18 -15.45
N LEU A 282 4.29 -9.38 -14.14
CA LEU A 282 5.41 -10.06 -13.52
C LEU A 282 5.43 -11.52 -13.94
N GLY A 283 6.62 -12.12 -14.03
CA GLY A 283 6.78 -13.51 -14.42
C GLY A 283 6.18 -14.50 -13.43
N GLY A 284 5.97 -14.09 -12.17
CA GLY A 284 5.36 -14.93 -11.15
C GLY A 284 4.70 -14.16 -10.02
N THR A 285 3.82 -14.86 -9.31
CA THR A 285 3.24 -14.41 -8.04
C THR A 285 3.27 -15.56 -7.02
N LEU A 286 3.66 -15.24 -5.79
CA LEU A 286 3.71 -16.17 -4.66
C LEU A 286 2.78 -15.68 -3.56
N GLY A 287 1.77 -16.49 -3.23
CA GLY A 287 0.90 -16.26 -2.07
C GLY A 287 1.48 -16.88 -0.80
N VAL A 288 1.37 -16.20 0.35
CA VAL A 288 1.61 -16.80 1.67
C VAL A 288 0.33 -16.79 2.51
N LEU A 289 0.12 -17.84 3.32
CA LEU A 289 -1.08 -18.00 4.14
C LEU A 289 -0.97 -17.39 5.56
N THR A 290 0.03 -16.55 5.78
CA THR A 290 0.28 -15.88 7.08
C THR A 290 -0.52 -14.60 7.31
N GLY A 291 -1.29 -14.14 6.31
CA GLY A 291 -1.97 -12.85 6.34
C GLY A 291 -3.48 -12.92 6.00
N VAL A 292 -3.92 -12.13 5.02
CA VAL A 292 -5.34 -11.83 4.80
C VAL A 292 -6.08 -12.91 4.01
N SER A 293 -5.56 -13.35 2.85
CA SER A 293 -6.27 -14.29 2.00
C SER A 293 -6.16 -15.73 2.52
N SER A 294 -7.31 -16.40 2.56
CA SER A 294 -7.43 -17.83 2.86
C SER A 294 -6.91 -18.70 1.72
N LYS A 295 -6.66 -19.97 2.03
CA LYS A 295 -6.28 -20.97 1.02
C LYS A 295 -7.36 -21.12 -0.04
N GLU A 296 -8.62 -21.14 0.37
CA GLU A 296 -9.79 -21.23 -0.49
C GLU A 296 -9.84 -20.03 -1.45
N GLU A 297 -9.58 -18.81 -0.98
CA GLU A 297 -9.50 -17.63 -1.84
C GLU A 297 -8.37 -17.70 -2.86
N PHE A 298 -7.18 -18.21 -2.50
CA PHE A 298 -6.09 -18.38 -3.46
C PHE A 298 -6.37 -19.46 -4.50
N VAL A 299 -7.05 -20.55 -4.14
CA VAL A 299 -7.29 -21.69 -5.03
C VAL A 299 -8.53 -21.50 -5.89
N GLU A 300 -9.62 -21.00 -5.31
CA GLU A 300 -10.94 -20.94 -5.95
C GLU A 300 -11.31 -19.51 -6.38
N GLY A 301 -10.71 -18.49 -5.77
CA GLY A 301 -11.03 -17.09 -6.02
C GLY A 301 -10.71 -16.61 -7.44
N ALA A 302 -11.17 -15.40 -7.77
CA ALA A 302 -11.01 -14.83 -9.10
C ALA A 302 -9.54 -14.49 -9.44
N VAL A 303 -8.78 -14.05 -8.44
CA VAL A 303 -7.36 -13.71 -8.57
C VAL A 303 -6.54 -14.76 -7.82
N ARG A 304 -5.65 -15.44 -8.54
CA ARG A 304 -4.95 -16.64 -8.04
C ARG A 304 -3.43 -16.51 -8.24
N PRO A 305 -2.60 -16.84 -7.24
CA PRO A 305 -1.16 -16.74 -7.39
C PRO A 305 -0.62 -17.86 -8.30
N SER A 306 0.59 -17.70 -8.85
CA SER A 306 1.25 -18.78 -9.59
C SER A 306 1.55 -19.97 -8.67
N VAL A 307 2.04 -19.66 -7.47
CA VAL A 307 2.36 -20.62 -6.43
C VAL A 307 1.92 -20.09 -5.06
N TYR A 308 1.75 -20.96 -4.07
CA TYR A 308 1.52 -20.51 -2.70
C TYR A 308 2.19 -21.42 -1.66
N LEU A 309 2.46 -20.85 -0.49
CA LEU A 309 3.13 -21.46 0.66
C LEU A 309 2.33 -21.20 1.95
N ASP A 310 2.53 -22.03 2.96
CA ASP A 310 1.95 -21.77 4.29
C ASP A 310 2.58 -20.52 4.92
N LYS A 311 3.90 -20.36 4.76
CA LYS A 311 4.68 -19.21 5.26
C LYS A 311 5.90 -18.94 4.39
N LEU A 312 6.42 -17.72 4.46
CA LEU A 312 7.60 -17.31 3.68
C LEU A 312 8.82 -18.23 3.91
N ALA A 313 9.02 -18.68 5.15
CA ALA A 313 10.11 -19.56 5.54
C ALA A 313 10.10 -20.93 4.87
N ASP A 314 8.99 -21.34 4.24
CA ASP A 314 8.95 -22.60 3.48
C ASP A 314 9.78 -22.53 2.19
N LEU A 315 10.25 -21.35 1.78
CA LEU A 315 11.26 -21.19 0.73
C LEU A 315 12.65 -21.71 1.14
N LEU A 316 12.91 -21.91 2.43
CA LEU A 316 14.16 -22.46 2.93
C LEU A 316 14.24 -23.93 2.54
N VAL A 317 14.82 -24.20 1.38
CA VAL A 317 15.28 -25.55 1.04
C VAL A 317 16.49 -25.82 1.94
N VAL A 318 16.36 -26.77 2.87
CA VAL A 318 17.51 -27.28 3.60
C VAL A 318 18.37 -28.01 2.56
N ASP A 319 19.54 -27.48 2.24
CA ASP A 319 20.56 -28.23 1.51
C ASP A 319 20.82 -29.51 2.32
N GLN A 320 20.34 -30.65 1.83
CA GLN A 320 20.70 -31.97 2.37
C GLN A 320 22.06 -32.39 1.83
#